data_AF-A0A9J6EQQ5-F1
#
_entry.id   AF-A0A9J6EQQ5-F1
#
_cell.length_a   1.000
_cell.length_b   1.000
_cell.length_c   1.000
_cell.angle_alpha   90.00
_cell.angle_beta   90.00
_cell.angle_gamma   90.00
#
_symmetry.space_group_name_H-M   'P 1'
#
loop_
_entity.id
_entity.type
_entity.pdbx_description
1 polymer ?
#
loop_
_entity_poly.entity_id
_entity_poly.type
_entity_poly.pdbx_seq_one_letter_code
_entity_poly.pdbx_strand_id
1 'polypeptide(L)'
;MLLGGHEYNAGGSIAITTIREKETNAILQAVCVRCSRVFNFGTTMGKYASYMARFKLKAVQYALERGNWAVGRHFGFEETSIQCWKNQEEKLKATKKTRRAFHGAKSGRYPNVEEQLIRHIQELRQDGCAMSLDIVQTGAHKIARAQRIKAKEFKASSGWTTHFMRCYGLALRRRTTMC
;
A
#
# COMPACT_ATOMS: atom_id res chain seq x y z
N MET A 1 58.54 26.93 45.79
CA MET A 1 57.33 27.75 46.04
C MET A 1 56.36 27.50 44.89
N LEU A 2 55.15 27.05 45.24
CA LEU A 2 53.86 27.08 44.51
C LEU A 2 53.83 26.44 43.09
N LEU A 3 53.33 25.21 42.88
CA LEU A 3 51.93 24.71 42.93
C LEU A 3 50.90 25.59 42.18
N GLY A 4 50.23 25.00 41.19
CA GLY A 4 49.04 25.56 40.54
C GLY A 4 48.60 24.75 39.32
N GLY A 5 47.98 23.59 39.55
CA GLY A 5 47.19 22.91 38.53
C GLY A 5 45.84 23.61 38.33
N HIS A 6 45.21 23.36 37.18
CA HIS A 6 43.76 23.42 37.07
C HIS A 6 43.30 22.50 35.94
N GLU A 7 42.59 21.45 36.36
CA GLU A 7 41.73 20.60 35.56
C GLU A 7 40.51 21.41 35.03
N TYR A 8 39.50 20.69 34.53
CA TYR A 8 38.20 21.10 33.96
C TYR A 8 38.18 21.14 32.42
N ASN A 9 37.29 20.43 31.71
CA ASN A 9 36.26 19.49 32.13
C ASN A 9 35.84 18.66 30.91
N ALA A 10 35.86 17.34 31.05
CA ALA A 10 35.17 16.43 30.16
C ALA A 10 33.66 16.52 30.47
N GLY A 11 32.88 17.14 29.59
CA GLY A 11 31.42 17.19 29.81
C GLY A 11 30.72 17.99 28.74
N GLY A 12 30.24 17.31 27.69
CA GLY A 12 29.37 17.99 26.71
C GLY A 12 28.92 17.17 25.51
N SER A 13 29.48 15.99 25.24
CA SER A 13 29.16 15.27 23.99
C SER A 13 28.22 14.07 24.14
N ILE A 14 27.74 13.76 25.34
CA ILE A 14 26.98 12.51 25.59
C ILE A 14 25.45 12.70 25.44
N ALA A 15 24.93 13.92 25.50
CA ALA A 15 23.47 14.13 25.53
C ALA A 15 22.78 14.18 24.15
N ILE A 16 23.50 14.48 23.06
CA ILE A 16 22.90 14.59 21.69
C ILE A 16 22.76 13.20 21.04
N THR A 17 23.66 12.26 21.34
CA THR A 17 23.63 10.90 20.77
C THR A 17 22.49 10.06 21.35
N THR A 18 22.14 10.25 22.63
CA THR A 18 21.08 9.47 23.27
C THR A 18 19.67 9.82 22.78
N ILE A 19 19.43 11.06 22.34
CA ILE A 19 18.13 11.47 21.76
C ILE A 19 18.02 10.92 20.32
N ARG A 20 19.14 10.89 19.58
CA ARG A 20 19.22 10.43 18.19
C ARG A 20 19.02 8.91 18.02
N GLU A 21 19.38 8.11 19.03
CA GLU A 21 19.16 6.65 19.05
C GLU A 21 17.79 6.23 19.59
N LYS A 22 17.16 7.05 20.45
CA LYS A 22 15.81 6.76 20.95
C LYS A 22 14.75 6.97 19.88
N GLU A 23 14.93 7.96 19.00
CA GLU A 23 14.02 8.20 17.88
C GLU A 23 14.14 7.14 16.78
N THR A 24 15.34 6.60 16.51
CA THR A 24 15.51 5.51 15.53
C THR A 24 14.90 4.20 16.01
N ASN A 25 15.02 3.88 17.30
CA ASN A 25 14.45 2.67 17.90
C ASN A 25 12.90 2.70 17.99
N ALA A 26 12.29 3.88 18.14
CA ALA A 26 10.83 4.02 18.11
C ALA A 26 10.22 3.83 16.71
N ILE A 27 10.99 4.03 15.64
CA ILE A 27 10.51 4.01 14.24
C ILE A 27 10.54 2.60 13.63
N LEU A 28 11.23 1.63 14.25
CA LEU A 28 11.38 0.26 13.77
C LEU A 28 10.31 -0.72 14.29
N GLN A 29 9.22 -0.25 14.89
CA GLN A 29 8.11 -1.12 15.25
C GLN A 29 7.28 -1.53 14.02
N ALA A 30 7.47 -2.77 13.58
CA ALA A 30 6.53 -3.49 12.72
C ALA A 30 5.73 -4.49 13.56
N VAL A 31 4.46 -4.19 13.84
CA VAL A 31 3.54 -5.16 14.43
C VAL A 31 3.06 -6.10 13.34
N CYS A 32 3.33 -7.39 13.50
CA CYS A 32 2.64 -8.44 12.75
C CYS A 32 1.18 -8.49 13.23
N VAL A 33 0.24 -7.95 12.44
CA VAL A 33 -1.21 -7.90 12.76
C VAL A 33 -1.87 -9.29 12.74
N ARG A 34 -1.08 -10.38 12.66
CA ARG A 34 -1.58 -11.75 12.71
C ARG A 34 -1.16 -12.53 13.97
N CYS A 35 -0.24 -12.03 14.82
CA CYS A 35 0.27 -12.84 15.95
C CYS A 35 0.74 -12.08 17.21
N SER A 36 0.60 -10.75 17.30
CA SER A 36 0.90 -9.97 18.54
C SER A 36 2.23 -10.30 19.24
N ARG A 37 3.30 -10.60 18.48
CA ARG A 37 4.64 -10.89 19.02
C ARG A 37 5.61 -9.78 18.62
N VAL A 38 6.37 -9.24 19.58
CA VAL A 38 7.44 -8.25 19.35
C VAL A 38 8.64 -9.00 18.78
N PHE A 39 9.05 -8.69 17.55
CA PHE A 39 10.31 -9.17 16.97
C PHE A 39 11.35 -8.04 17.01
N ASN A 40 12.46 -8.28 17.71
CA ASN A 40 13.65 -7.44 17.61
C ASN A 40 14.31 -7.69 16.25
N PHE A 41 14.31 -6.69 15.37
CA PHE A 41 15.01 -6.78 14.09
C PHE A 41 16.49 -6.54 14.31
N GLY A 42 17.28 -7.61 14.24
CA GLY A 42 18.71 -7.54 13.97
C GLY A 42 18.96 -6.75 12.67
N THR A 43 20.13 -6.11 12.63
CA THR A 43 20.58 -5.05 11.72
C THR A 43 20.80 -5.44 10.25
N THR A 44 19.99 -6.33 9.68
CA THR A 44 20.04 -6.67 8.25
C THR A 44 18.67 -6.51 7.60
N MET A 45 18.40 -5.30 7.11
CA MET A 45 17.21 -4.96 6.33
C MET A 45 17.25 -5.73 5.01
N GLY A 46 16.43 -6.78 4.88
CA GLY A 46 16.40 -7.62 3.69
C GLY A 46 15.96 -6.86 2.43
N LYS A 47 16.47 -7.31 1.27
CA LYS A 47 16.23 -6.77 -0.09
C LYS A 47 14.74 -6.58 -0.47
N TYR A 48 13.79 -7.12 0.30
CA TYR A 48 12.35 -7.13 0.04
C TYR A 48 11.49 -6.46 1.12
N ALA A 49 12.04 -5.49 1.86
CA ALA A 49 11.27 -4.77 2.87
C ALA A 49 10.19 -3.85 2.25
N SER A 50 9.00 -3.83 2.87
CA SER A 50 7.87 -2.99 2.46
C SER A 50 7.78 -1.75 3.36
N TYR A 51 7.92 -0.54 2.80
CA TYR A 51 7.95 0.70 3.59
C TYR A 51 6.64 1.48 3.54
N MET A 52 6.25 2.09 4.67
CA MET A 52 5.10 3.00 4.72
C MET A 52 5.34 4.28 3.91
N ALA A 53 4.28 4.88 3.36
CA ALA A 53 4.35 6.09 2.56
C ALA A 53 4.98 7.26 3.32
N ARG A 54 4.67 7.44 4.61
CA ARG A 54 5.33 8.47 5.46
C ARG A 54 6.84 8.33 5.50
N PHE A 55 7.31 7.09 5.53
CA PHE A 55 8.73 6.80 5.61
C PHE A 55 9.41 7.03 4.26
N LYS A 56 8.78 6.58 3.16
CA LYS A 56 9.23 6.83 1.79
C LYS A 56 9.36 8.34 1.52
N LEU A 57 8.37 9.14 1.96
CA LEU A 57 8.41 10.60 1.82
C LEU A 57 9.54 11.24 2.62
N LYS A 58 9.80 10.79 3.86
CA LYS A 58 10.94 11.26 4.67
C LYS A 58 12.28 10.95 3.98
N ALA A 59 12.41 9.75 3.40
CA ALA A 59 13.60 9.37 2.64
C ALA A 59 13.79 10.21 1.37
N VAL A 60 12.70 10.51 0.65
CA VAL A 60 12.74 11.40 -0.53
C VAL A 60 13.13 12.81 -0.13
N GLN A 61 12.55 13.37 0.94
CA GLN A 61 12.92 14.70 1.43
C GLN A 61 14.41 14.77 1.80
N TYR A 62 14.91 13.78 2.53
CA TYR A 62 16.34 13.70 2.88
C TYR A 62 17.23 13.60 1.62
N ALA A 63 16.78 12.88 0.59
CA ALA A 63 17.48 12.77 -0.69
C ALA A 63 17.54 14.10 -1.45
N LEU A 64 16.48 14.92 -1.36
CA LEU A 64 16.45 16.26 -1.97
C LEU A 64 17.40 17.23 -1.26
N GLU A 65 17.52 17.12 0.07
CA GLU A 65 18.39 17.99 0.88
C GLU A 65 19.89 17.62 0.77
N ARG A 66 20.22 16.32 0.73
CA ARG A 66 21.61 15.84 0.88
C ARG A 66 22.11 14.96 -0.26
N GLY A 67 21.27 14.70 -1.26
CA GLY A 67 21.56 13.78 -2.36
C GLY A 67 21.22 12.33 -2.05
N ASN A 68 20.98 11.54 -3.12
CA ASN A 68 20.57 10.14 -3.02
C ASN A 68 21.56 9.26 -2.25
N TRP A 69 22.86 9.49 -2.44
CA TRP A 69 23.93 8.71 -1.81
C TRP A 69 23.92 8.82 -0.28
N ALA A 70 23.62 10.00 0.25
CA ALA A 70 23.55 10.23 1.70
C ALA A 70 22.43 9.41 2.35
N VAL A 71 21.35 9.13 1.62
CA VAL A 71 20.22 8.32 2.09
C VAL A 71 20.63 6.86 2.24
N GLY A 72 21.42 6.31 1.30
CA GLY A 72 21.93 4.95 1.37
C GLY A 72 22.80 4.73 2.62
N ARG A 73 23.67 5.70 2.95
CA ARG A 73 24.46 5.67 4.18
C ARG A 73 23.63 5.85 5.45
N HIS A 74 22.62 6.73 5.43
CA HIS A 74 21.84 7.06 6.62
C HIS A 74 20.74 6.04 6.93
N PHE A 75 20.12 5.45 5.91
CA PHE A 75 18.96 4.56 6.05
C PHE A 75 19.21 3.12 5.53
N GLY A 76 20.33 2.85 4.86
CA GLY A 76 20.64 1.52 4.33
C GLY A 76 19.85 1.13 3.08
N PHE A 77 19.43 2.10 2.24
CA PHE A 77 18.70 1.81 1.00
C PHE A 77 19.58 1.72 -0.23
N GLU A 78 19.14 0.87 -1.17
CA GLU A 78 19.61 0.93 -2.55
C GLU A 78 19.10 2.21 -3.23
N GLU A 79 19.97 2.85 -4.00
CA GLU A 79 19.66 4.08 -4.73
C GLU A 79 18.44 3.94 -5.65
N THR A 80 18.29 2.76 -6.26
CA THR A 80 17.16 2.39 -7.13
C THR A 80 15.80 2.56 -6.44
N SER A 81 15.72 2.24 -5.15
CA SER A 81 14.49 2.37 -4.36
C SER A 81 14.11 3.84 -4.16
N ILE A 82 15.09 4.70 -3.88
CA ILE A 82 14.88 6.14 -3.68
C ILE A 82 14.43 6.78 -5.00
N GLN A 83 15.08 6.43 -6.11
CA GLN A 83 14.69 6.94 -7.43
C GLN A 83 13.26 6.53 -7.78
N CYS A 84 12.87 5.28 -7.51
CA CYS A 84 11.50 4.82 -7.68
C CYS A 84 10.49 5.63 -6.82
N TRP A 85 10.84 5.95 -5.57
CA TRP A 85 9.97 6.75 -4.71
C TRP A 85 9.90 8.21 -5.12
N LYS A 86 10.98 8.81 -5.65
CA LYS A 86 10.96 10.14 -6.27
C LYS A 86 9.99 10.17 -7.45
N ASN A 87 10.05 9.19 -8.34
CA ASN A 87 9.12 9.07 -9.47
C ASN A 87 7.66 8.85 -9.02
N GLN A 88 7.43 8.37 -7.80
CA GLN A 88 6.11 8.14 -7.21
C GLN A 88 5.72 9.18 -6.15
N GLU A 89 6.47 10.27 -6.00
CA GLU A 89 6.33 11.21 -4.88
C GLU A 89 4.92 11.80 -4.80
N GLU A 90 4.36 12.23 -5.93
CA GLU A 90 3.00 12.77 -6.02
C GLU A 90 1.95 11.73 -5.55
N LYS A 91 2.08 10.48 -6.00
CA LYS A 91 1.20 9.38 -5.58
C LYS A 91 1.34 9.08 -4.08
N LEU A 92 2.55 9.17 -3.54
CA LEU A 92 2.83 8.98 -2.11
C LEU A 92 2.20 10.10 -1.27
N LYS A 93 2.25 11.35 -1.74
CA LYS A 93 1.60 12.52 -1.11
C LYS A 93 0.08 12.41 -1.11
N ALA A 94 -0.51 11.93 -2.22
CA ALA A 94 -1.96 11.75 -2.35
C ALA A 94 -2.54 10.59 -1.52
N THR A 95 -1.68 9.71 -0.97
CA THR A 95 -2.12 8.48 -0.30
C THR A 95 -2.03 8.58 1.22
N LYS A 96 -2.78 7.73 1.93
CA LYS A 96 -2.67 7.57 3.39
C LYS A 96 -1.23 7.25 3.80
N LYS A 97 -0.74 7.93 4.85
CA LYS A 97 0.62 7.79 5.42
C LYS A 97 1.03 6.34 5.76
N THR A 98 0.06 5.49 6.09
CA THR A 98 0.25 4.07 6.47
C THR A 98 0.35 3.11 5.28
N ARG A 99 0.00 3.55 4.06
CA ARG A 99 0.05 2.69 2.86
C ARG A 99 1.48 2.25 2.59
N ARG A 100 1.69 0.97 2.31
CA ARG A 100 3.05 0.43 2.05
C ARG A 100 3.36 0.19 0.56
N ALA A 101 2.37 -0.25 -0.21
CA ALA A 101 2.53 -0.54 -1.63
C ALA A 101 1.35 -0.03 -2.45
N PHE A 102 1.62 0.36 -3.68
CA PHE A 102 0.58 0.57 -4.69
C PHE A 102 0.30 -0.79 -5.33
N HIS A 103 -0.87 -1.35 -5.06
CA HIS A 103 -1.32 -2.55 -5.77
C HIS A 103 -1.79 -2.15 -7.17
N GLY A 104 -1.80 -3.12 -8.10
CA GLY A 104 -2.17 -2.91 -9.51
C GLY A 104 -3.58 -2.36 -9.70
N ALA A 105 -3.92 -2.12 -10.98
CA ALA A 105 -5.19 -1.53 -11.37
C ALA A 105 -6.39 -2.23 -10.68
N LYS A 106 -7.38 -1.43 -10.29
CA LYS A 106 -8.64 -1.98 -9.74
C LYS A 106 -9.38 -2.83 -10.77
N SER A 107 -9.20 -2.52 -12.06
CA SER A 107 -9.79 -3.23 -13.18
C SER A 107 -9.03 -4.51 -13.50
N GLY A 108 -9.75 -5.60 -13.74
CA GLY A 108 -9.18 -6.88 -14.13
C GLY A 108 -8.72 -6.91 -15.58
N ARG A 109 -8.44 -8.13 -16.06
CA ARG A 109 -8.00 -8.42 -17.44
C ARG A 109 -8.99 -7.97 -18.52
N TYR A 110 -10.28 -7.81 -18.17
CA TYR A 110 -11.37 -7.52 -19.10
C TYR A 110 -12.09 -6.22 -18.73
N PRO A 111 -11.46 -5.04 -18.88
CA PRO A 111 -12.03 -3.77 -18.43
C PRO A 111 -13.34 -3.40 -19.14
N ASN A 112 -13.47 -3.72 -20.43
CA ASN A 112 -14.70 -3.44 -21.19
C ASN A 112 -15.89 -4.29 -20.68
N VAL A 113 -15.65 -5.57 -20.34
CA VAL A 113 -16.68 -6.43 -19.73
C VAL A 113 -17.09 -5.88 -18.36
N GLU A 114 -16.12 -5.48 -17.55
CA GLU A 114 -16.36 -4.92 -16.22
C GLU A 114 -17.16 -3.60 -16.29
N GLU A 115 -16.85 -2.71 -17.22
CA GLU A 115 -17.56 -1.44 -17.40
C GLU A 115 -19.03 -1.64 -17.77
N GLN A 116 -19.31 -2.48 -18.77
CA GLN A 116 -20.69 -2.78 -19.17
C GLN A 116 -21.46 -3.49 -18.05
N LEU A 117 -20.79 -4.37 -17.31
CA LEU A 117 -21.41 -5.10 -16.20
C LEU A 117 -21.79 -4.15 -15.06
N ILE A 118 -21.00 -3.12 -14.78
CA ILE A 118 -21.34 -2.12 -13.76
C ILE A 118 -22.61 -1.36 -14.15
N ARG A 119 -22.74 -0.95 -15.43
CA ARG A 119 -23.95 -0.28 -15.94
C ARG A 119 -25.17 -1.17 -15.77
N HIS A 120 -25.05 -2.43 -16.18
CA HIS A 120 -26.13 -3.41 -16.02
C HIS A 120 -26.54 -3.62 -14.54
N ILE A 121 -25.56 -3.66 -13.62
CA ILE A 121 -25.85 -3.79 -12.18
C ILE A 121 -26.54 -2.55 -11.61
N GLN A 122 -26.24 -1.36 -12.14
CA GLN A 122 -26.90 -0.12 -11.73
C GLN A 122 -28.37 -0.13 -12.16
N GLU A 123 -28.67 -0.56 -13.37
CA GLU A 123 -30.04 -0.74 -13.88
C GLU A 123 -30.82 -1.72 -13.00
N LEU A 124 -30.26 -2.91 -12.74
CA LEU A 124 -30.90 -3.92 -11.86
C LEU A 124 -31.18 -3.39 -10.45
N ARG A 125 -30.34 -2.48 -9.94
CA ARG A 125 -30.55 -1.84 -8.64
C ARG A 125 -31.64 -0.77 -8.67
N GLN A 126 -31.80 -0.06 -9.79
CA GLN A 126 -32.88 0.90 -9.99
C GLN A 126 -34.23 0.19 -10.05
N ASP A 127 -34.27 -0.99 -10.67
CA ASP A 127 -35.48 -1.82 -10.77
C ASP A 127 -35.84 -2.54 -9.44
N GLY A 128 -34.97 -2.45 -8.42
CA GLY A 128 -35.14 -3.10 -7.12
C GLY A 128 -35.01 -4.63 -7.16
N CYS A 129 -34.36 -5.16 -8.19
CA CYS A 129 -34.09 -6.58 -8.35
C CYS A 129 -33.13 -7.09 -7.26
N ALA A 130 -33.30 -8.36 -6.86
CA ALA A 130 -32.32 -9.04 -6.02
C ALA A 130 -30.97 -9.14 -6.73
N MET A 131 -29.89 -8.96 -6.00
CA MET A 131 -28.52 -9.07 -6.49
C MET A 131 -27.85 -10.28 -5.85
N SER A 132 -27.75 -11.36 -6.63
CA SER A 132 -26.99 -12.57 -6.30
C SER A 132 -25.70 -12.65 -7.11
N LEU A 133 -24.74 -13.49 -6.69
CA LEU A 133 -23.53 -13.75 -7.46
C LEU A 133 -23.85 -14.37 -8.83
N ASP A 134 -24.88 -15.22 -8.88
CA ASP A 134 -25.32 -15.90 -10.09
C ASP A 134 -25.83 -14.92 -11.16
N ILE A 135 -26.59 -13.90 -10.75
CA ILE A 135 -27.06 -12.83 -11.64
C ILE A 135 -25.87 -12.07 -12.23
N VAL A 136 -24.85 -11.77 -11.41
CA VAL A 136 -23.63 -11.08 -11.87
C VAL A 136 -22.85 -11.96 -12.84
N GLN A 137 -22.71 -13.26 -12.57
CA GLN A 137 -22.03 -14.20 -13.46
C GLN A 137 -22.75 -14.33 -14.80
N THR A 138 -24.07 -14.48 -14.76
CA THR A 138 -24.91 -14.57 -15.96
C THR A 138 -24.82 -13.30 -16.80
N GLY A 139 -24.87 -12.12 -16.16
CA GLY A 139 -24.67 -10.83 -16.83
C GLY A 139 -23.28 -10.73 -17.46
N ALA A 140 -22.23 -11.14 -16.73
CA ALA A 140 -20.86 -11.13 -17.23
C ALA A 140 -20.68 -12.05 -18.46
N HIS A 141 -21.26 -13.26 -18.44
CA HIS A 141 -21.22 -14.17 -19.59
C HIS A 141 -21.97 -13.61 -20.80
N LYS A 142 -23.13 -12.98 -20.61
CA LYS A 142 -23.88 -12.33 -21.69
C LYS A 142 -23.05 -11.25 -22.38
N ILE A 143 -22.41 -10.38 -21.60
CA ILE A 143 -21.53 -9.32 -22.11
C ILE A 143 -20.30 -9.90 -22.80
N ALA A 144 -19.66 -10.92 -22.21
CA ALA A 144 -18.50 -11.56 -22.82
C ALA A 144 -18.82 -12.24 -24.17
N ARG A 145 -20.00 -12.87 -24.26
CA ARG A 145 -20.50 -13.43 -25.54
C ARG A 145 -20.73 -12.32 -26.57
N ALA A 146 -21.31 -11.20 -26.18
CA ALA A 146 -21.50 -10.04 -27.06
C ALA A 146 -20.16 -9.47 -27.56
N GLN A 147 -19.12 -9.49 -26.73
CA GLN A 147 -17.75 -9.07 -27.09
C GLN A 147 -16.95 -10.15 -27.84
N ARG A 148 -17.57 -11.28 -28.21
CA ARG A 148 -16.93 -12.43 -28.89
C ARG A 148 -15.76 -13.06 -28.13
N ILE A 149 -15.74 -12.93 -26.80
CA ILE A 149 -14.75 -13.58 -25.94
C ILE A 149 -15.12 -15.06 -25.79
N LYS A 150 -14.16 -15.96 -26.02
CA LYS A 150 -14.38 -17.40 -25.90
C LYS A 150 -14.61 -17.78 -24.43
N ALA A 151 -15.52 -18.71 -24.17
CA ALA A 151 -15.79 -19.21 -22.82
C ALA A 151 -14.56 -19.84 -22.12
N LYS A 152 -13.59 -20.34 -22.90
CA LYS A 152 -12.29 -20.83 -22.39
C LYS A 152 -11.42 -19.71 -21.82
N GLU A 153 -11.56 -18.48 -22.32
CA GLU A 153 -10.75 -17.33 -21.90
C GLU A 153 -11.40 -16.60 -20.73
N PHE A 154 -12.72 -16.45 -20.75
CA PHE A 154 -13.47 -15.79 -19.69
C PHE A 154 -14.51 -16.72 -19.05
N LYS A 155 -14.15 -17.24 -17.87
CA LYS A 155 -15.00 -18.15 -17.10
C LYS A 155 -16.05 -17.46 -16.23
N ALA A 156 -15.86 -16.17 -15.88
CA ALA A 156 -16.62 -15.49 -14.82
C ALA A 156 -16.74 -16.34 -13.54
N SER A 157 -15.62 -16.90 -13.07
CA SER A 157 -15.61 -17.79 -11.90
C SER A 157 -16.11 -17.08 -10.65
N SER A 158 -16.54 -17.83 -9.62
CA SER A 158 -16.97 -17.26 -8.33
C SER A 158 -15.90 -16.37 -7.69
N GLY A 159 -14.63 -16.78 -7.79
CA GLY A 159 -13.49 -15.98 -7.36
C GLY A 159 -13.34 -14.66 -8.13
N TRP A 160 -13.51 -14.70 -9.46
CA TRP A 160 -13.50 -13.49 -10.29
C TRP A 160 -14.67 -12.56 -9.92
N THR A 161 -15.89 -13.10 -9.78
CA THR A 161 -17.08 -12.30 -9.43
C THR A 161 -16.95 -11.65 -8.05
N THR A 162 -16.46 -12.40 -7.06
CA THR A 162 -16.22 -11.87 -5.71
C THR A 162 -15.16 -10.77 -5.72
N HIS A 163 -14.09 -10.97 -6.49
CA HIS A 163 -13.04 -9.96 -6.69
C HIS A 163 -13.60 -8.69 -7.35
N PHE A 164 -14.34 -8.85 -8.46
CA PHE A 164 -15.02 -7.77 -9.17
C PHE A 164 -15.92 -6.96 -8.21
N MET A 165 -16.80 -7.63 -7.48
CA MET A 165 -17.68 -6.95 -6.52
C MET A 165 -16.90 -6.17 -5.46
N ARG A 166 -15.81 -6.75 -4.92
CA ARG A 166 -14.95 -6.08 -3.94
C ARG A 166 -14.23 -4.86 -4.53
N CYS A 167 -13.72 -4.95 -5.76
CA CYS A 167 -13.02 -3.85 -6.42
C CYS A 167 -13.92 -2.63 -6.66
N TYR A 168 -15.19 -2.87 -7.01
CA TYR A 168 -16.18 -1.85 -7.31
C TYR A 168 -17.10 -1.50 -6.13
N GLY A 169 -16.86 -2.05 -4.94
CA GLY A 169 -17.65 -1.76 -3.74
C GLY A 169 -19.11 -2.20 -3.84
N LEU A 170 -19.38 -3.26 -4.61
CA LEU A 170 -20.72 -3.80 -4.79
C LEU A 170 -21.04 -4.81 -3.69
N ALA A 171 -22.26 -4.74 -3.16
CA ALA A 171 -22.78 -5.70 -2.19
C ALA A 171 -23.94 -6.50 -2.79
N LEU A 172 -24.11 -7.73 -2.29
CA LEU A 172 -25.32 -8.52 -2.51
C LEU A 172 -26.51 -7.83 -1.84
N ARG A 173 -27.69 -7.92 -2.45
CA ARG A 173 -28.91 -7.30 -1.95
C ARG A 173 -30.09 -8.22 -2.16
N ARG A 174 -30.99 -8.25 -1.18
CA ARG A 174 -32.31 -8.87 -1.34
C ARG A 174 -33.18 -7.97 -2.21
N ARG A 175 -34.21 -8.56 -2.81
CA ARG A 175 -35.22 -7.82 -3.58
C ARG A 175 -35.88 -6.78 -2.66
N THR A 176 -36.03 -5.56 -3.14
CA THR A 176 -36.65 -4.46 -2.36
C THR A 176 -38.07 -4.13 -2.82
N THR A 177 -38.41 -4.47 -4.07
CA THR A 177 -39.75 -4.32 -4.65
C THR A 177 -40.41 -5.69 -4.78
N MET A 178 -41.50 -5.90 -4.04
CA MET A 178 -42.46 -6.95 -4.35
C MET A 178 -43.29 -6.43 -5.53
N CYS A 179 -43.28 -7.15 -6.65
CA CYS A 179 -44.22 -6.89 -7.73
C CYS A 179 -45.62 -7.35 -7.31
#